data_AF-A0A8S2YBC1-F1
#
_entry.id   AF-A0A8S2YBC1-F1
#
_cell.length_a   1.000
_cell.length_b   1.000
_cell.length_c   1.000
_cell.angle_alpha   90.00
_cell.angle_beta   90.00
_cell.angle_gamma   90.00
#
_symmetry.space_group_name_H-M   'P 1'
#
loop_
_entity.id
_entity.type
_entity.pdbx_description
1 polymer ?
#
loop_
_entity_poly.entity_id
_entity_poly.type
_entity_poly.pdbx_seq_one_letter_code
_entity_poly.pdbx_strand_id
1 'polypeptide(L)' 'LFRIIEPTGGEIIIDNVDIRRIGLHDLRSKITIIPQDAVIFAGTVRFNIDPFGTYSDAE' A
#
# COMPACT_ATOMS: atom_id res chain seq x y z
N LEU A 1 5.19 9.89 1.33
CA LEU A 1 4.77 8.75 2.19
C LEU A 1 4.99 7.40 1.50
N PHE A 2 4.28 7.07 0.42
CA PHE A 2 4.42 5.79 -0.31
C PHE A 2 5.73 5.59 -1.10
N ARG A 3 6.65 6.57 -1.01
CA ARG A 3 7.94 6.60 -1.72
C ARG A 3 7.78 6.28 -3.22
N ILE A 4 6.78 6.90 -3.86
CA ILE A 4 6.69 6.94 -5.34
C ILE A 4 7.81 7.83 -5.88
N ILE A 5 8.07 8.93 -5.17
CA ILE A 5 9.23 9.80 -5.32
C ILE A 5 9.93 9.83 -3.97
N GLU A 6 11.27 9.77 -3.98
CA GLU A 6 12.06 9.86 -2.76
C GLU A 6 12.13 11.32 -2.26
N PRO A 7 12.07 11.56 -0.94
CA PRO A 7 12.24 12.90 -0.38
C PRO A 7 13.62 13.48 -0.75
N THR A 8 13.66 14.71 -1.26
CA THR A 8 14.91 15.41 -1.58
C THR A 8 15.57 16.05 -0.35
N GLY A 9 14.86 16.12 0.78
CA GLY A 9 15.33 16.66 2.04
C GLY A 9 14.34 16.36 3.17
N GLY A 10 14.77 16.59 4.41
CA GLY A 10 13.98 16.26 5.61
C GLY A 10 13.85 14.76 5.86
N GLU A 11 12.87 14.40 6.68
CA GLU A 11 12.56 13.01 7.03
C GLU A 11 11.06 12.83 7.29
N ILE A 12 10.60 11.60 7.06
CA ILE A 12 9.23 11.18 7.40
C ILE A 12 9.36 10.05 8.41
N ILE A 13 8.83 10.28 9.61
CA ILE A 13 8.92 9.34 10.72
C ILE A 13 7.53 8.76 10.99
N ILE A 14 7.46 7.43 11.08
CA ILE A 14 6.26 6.69 11.52
C ILE A 14 6.69 5.81 12.69
N ASP A 15 5.99 5.89 13.81
CA ASP A 15 6.30 5.13 15.03
C ASP A 15 7.78 5.26 15.48
N ASN A 16 8.32 6.47 15.39
CA ASN A 16 9.72 6.80 15.70
C ASN A 16 10.76 6.16 14.77
N VAL A 17 10.35 5.61 13.62
CA VAL A 17 11.23 5.05 12.60
C VAL A 17 11.15 5.88 11.33
N ASP A 18 12.30 6.32 10.81
CA ASP A 18 12.38 6.91 9.47
C ASP A 18 12.05 5.86 8.41
N ILE A 19 11.05 6.16 7.57
CA ILE A 19 10.57 5.26 6.52
C ILE A 19 11.64 4.89 5.47
N ARG A 20 12.74 5.66 5.37
CA ARG A 20 13.88 5.35 4.50
C ARG A 20 14.66 4.13 4.96
N ARG A 21 14.56 3.77 6.24
CA ARG A 21 15.23 2.60 6.85
C ARG A 21 14.45 1.30 6.63
N ILE A 22 13.21 1.38 6.15
CA ILE A 22 12.33 0.24 5.90
C ILE A 22 12.34 -0.09 4.39
N GLY A 23 12.30 -1.38 4.04
CA GLY A 23 12.14 -1.82 2.66
C GLY A 23 10.86 -1.28 2.03
N LEU A 24 10.90 -0.96 0.73
CA LEU A 24 9.76 -0.35 0.04
C LEU A 24 8.52 -1.25 0.06
N HIS A 25 8.71 -2.56 -0.13
CA HIS A 25 7.61 -3.53 -0.09
C HIS A 25 7.01 -3.64 1.30
N ASP A 26 7.85 -3.76 2.33
CA ASP A 26 7.42 -3.84 3.73
C ASP A 26 6.62 -2.60 4.13
N LEU A 27 7.13 -1.40 3.82
CA LEU A 27 6.44 -0.14 4.07
C LEU A 27 5.07 -0.09 3.38
N ARG A 28 4.98 -0.49 2.11
CA ARG A 28 3.74 -0.47 1.33
C ARG A 28 2.74 -1.55 1.74
N SER A 29 3.17 -2.66 2.31
CA SER A 29 2.28 -3.70 2.85
C SER A 29 1.56 -3.27 4.13
N LYS A 30 2.08 -2.26 4.84
CA LYS A 30 1.56 -1.77 6.13
C LYS A 30 0.75 -0.48 6.01
N ILE A 31 0.67 0.10 4.81
CA ILE A 31 -0.07 1.34 4.56
C ILE A 31 -0.96 1.11 3.36
N THR A 32 -2.23 1.53 3.44
CA THR A 32 -3.18 1.47 2.33
C THR A 32 -3.55 2.88 1.88
N ILE A 33 -3.74 3.07 0.58
CA ILE A 33 -4.25 4.31 -0.01
C ILE A 33 -5.54 4.02 -0.79
N ILE A 34 -6.53 4.89 -0.64
CA ILE A 34 -7.73 4.90 -1.47
C ILE A 34 -7.53 6.02 -2.50
N PRO A 35 -7.45 5.71 -3.80
CA PRO A 35 -7.31 6.72 -4.84
C PRO A 35 -8.60 7.57 -4.93
N GLN A 36 -8.47 8.79 -5.45
CA GLN A 36 -9.62 9.69 -5.64
C GLN A 36 -10.54 9.17 -6.77
N ASP A 37 -9.94 8.67 -7.85
CA ASP A 37 -10.66 7.98 -8.92
C ASP A 37 -10.51 6.47 -8.75
N ALA A 38 -11.65 5.76 -8.70
CA ALA A 38 -11.64 4.31 -8.61
C ALA A 38 -11.24 3.69 -9.96
N VAL A 39 -10.19 2.87 -9.95
CA VAL A 39 -9.78 2.07 -11.10
C VAL A 39 -10.11 0.61 -10.82
N ILE A 40 -10.90 -0.01 -11.70
CA ILE A 40 -11.33 -1.41 -11.59
C ILE A 40 -10.76 -2.17 -12.78
N PHE A 41 -10.18 -3.35 -12.52
CA PHE A 41 -9.68 -4.25 -13.55
C PHE A 41 -10.78 -5.21 -14.03
N ALA A 42 -10.71 -5.62 -15.29
CA ALA A 42 -11.61 -6.63 -15.83
C ALA A 42 -11.47 -7.94 -15.04
N GLY A 43 -12.58 -8.47 -14.54
CA GLY A 43 -12.60 -9.66 -13.69
C GLY A 43 -13.79 -9.66 -12.72
N THR A 44 -13.73 -10.51 -11.71
CA THR A 44 -14.77 -10.57 -10.67
C THR A 44 -14.58 -9.47 -9.63
N VAL A 45 -15.64 -9.19 -8.87
CA VAL A 45 -15.55 -8.31 -7.69
C VAL A 45 -14.55 -8.87 -6.69
N ARG A 46 -14.57 -10.19 -6.43
CA ARG A 46 -13.61 -10.86 -5.54
C ARG A 46 -12.16 -10.59 -5.96
N PHE A 47 -11.85 -10.72 -7.25
CA PHE A 47 -10.50 -10.46 -7.77
C PHE A 47 -10.04 -9.01 -7.55
N ASN A 48 -10.93 -8.03 -7.71
CA ASN A 48 -10.59 -6.62 -7.50
C ASN A 48 -10.39 -6.27 -6.02
N ILE A 49 -10.98 -7.03 -5.09
CA ILE A 49 -10.87 -6.81 -3.63
C ILE A 49 -9.70 -7.61 -3.03
N ASP A 50 -9.54 -8.87 -3.42
CA ASP A 50 -8.46 -9.76 -2.96
C ASP A 50 -7.80 -10.46 -4.16
N PRO A 51 -6.88 -9.77 -4.86
CA PRO A 51 -6.24 -10.29 -6.05
C PRO A 51 -5.27 -11.46 -5.77
N PHE A 52 -4.90 -11.68 -4.51
CA PHE A 52 -3.96 -12.73 -4.11
C PHE A 52 -4.65 -13.94 -3.43
N GLY A 53 -5.97 -13.87 -3.19
CA GLY A 53 -6.70 -14.95 -2.51
C GLY A 53 -6.21 -15.17 -1.08
N THR A 54 -5.84 -14.08 -0.39
CA THR A 54 -5.25 -14.14 0.95
C THR A 54 -6.28 -14.55 2.01
N TYR A 55 -7.55 -14.24 1.78
CA TYR A 55 -8.64 -14.49 2.72
C TYR A 55 -9.71 -15.41 2.12
N SER A 56 -10.48 -16.09 2.96
CA SER A 56 -11.70 -16.76 2.52
C SER A 56 -12.85 -15.76 2.31
N ASP A 57 -14.03 -16.25 1.90
CA ASP A 57 -15.24 -15.40 1.79
C ASP A 57 -15.93 -15.16 3.15
N ALA A 58 -15.60 -15.95 4.17
CA ALA A 58 -16.23 -15.89 5.50
C ALA A 58 -15.45 -15.04 6.51
N GLU A 59 -14.23 -14.64 6.17
CA GLU A 59 -13.36 -13.73 6.94
C GLU A 59 -13.57 -12.27 6.50
#